data_AF-A0A9P6EX65-F1
#
_entry.id   AF-A0A9P6EX65-F1
#
_cell.length_a   1.000
_cell.length_b   1.000
_cell.length_c   1.000
_cell.angle_alpha   90.00
_cell.angle_beta   90.00
_cell.angle_gamma   90.00
#
_symmetry.space_group_name_H-M   'P 1'
#
loop_
_entity.id
_entity.type
_entity.pdbx_description
1 polymer ?
#
loop_
_entity_poly.entity_id
_entity_poly.type
_entity_poly.pdbx_seq_one_letter_code
_entity_poly.pdbx_strand_id
1 'polypeptide(L)'
;FIQQTPLIQGLVNIPVQLDVICFCWESLPQDGSRITITRLYQLMSRKLWCKDALRLKKGRRGQVLTENQIKNLSKKEIDRLMSTELRHLGHLAFKGLRNNHQIEFDESSLLECFEDLADTDSTNDNNPFPSEVLDMVNEMSFLHSTNAGLDTSKKPSQQTWSFLHLTFQEYFAATWIASKMTAAGDD
;
A
#
# COMPACT_ATOMS: atom_id res chain seq x y z
N PHE A 1 28.19 1.14 -7.87
CA PHE A 1 26.72 1.29 -7.93
C PHE A 1 26.21 2.62 -7.35
N ILE A 2 26.28 2.86 -6.02
CA ILE A 2 25.73 4.10 -5.39
C ILE A 2 26.38 5.37 -5.96
N GLN A 3 27.72 5.42 -6.04
CA GLN A 3 28.46 6.53 -6.65
C GLN A 3 28.28 6.66 -8.17
N GLN A 4 27.72 5.64 -8.82
CA GLN A 4 27.49 5.61 -10.28
C GLN A 4 26.04 5.96 -10.66
N THR A 5 25.15 6.10 -9.66
CA THR A 5 23.73 6.39 -9.87
C THR A 5 23.37 7.68 -9.12
N PRO A 6 23.43 8.85 -9.77
CA PRO A 6 23.25 10.16 -9.12
C PRO A 6 21.96 10.30 -8.32
N LEU A 7 20.88 9.62 -8.77
CA LEU A 7 19.64 9.59 -8.01
C LEU A 7 19.82 8.86 -6.67
N ILE A 8 20.42 7.67 -6.66
CA ILE A 8 20.65 6.89 -5.43
C ILE A 8 21.50 7.70 -4.44
N GLN A 9 22.50 8.43 -4.93
CA GLN A 9 23.32 9.31 -4.09
C GLN A 9 22.53 10.44 -3.41
N GLY A 10 21.48 10.97 -4.07
CA GLY A 10 20.56 11.92 -3.44
C GLY A 10 19.60 11.24 -2.46
N LEU A 11 19.12 10.04 -2.79
CA LEU A 11 18.12 9.30 -2.02
C LEU A 11 18.67 8.70 -0.72
N VAL A 12 19.95 8.29 -0.67
CA VAL A 12 20.57 7.79 0.57
C VAL A 12 20.62 8.84 1.70
N ASN A 13 20.40 10.11 1.38
CA ASN A 13 20.35 11.19 2.37
C ASN A 13 18.96 11.34 3.04
N ILE A 14 17.94 10.62 2.57
CA ILE A 14 16.62 10.57 3.18
C ILE A 14 16.45 9.15 3.77
N PRO A 15 16.41 8.99 5.11
CA PRO A 15 16.44 7.68 5.76
C PRO A 15 15.40 6.68 5.22
N VAL A 16 14.17 7.11 4.97
CA VAL A 16 13.13 6.23 4.42
C VAL A 16 13.44 5.77 2.99
N GLN A 17 14.13 6.58 2.19
CA GLN A 17 14.51 6.21 0.81
C GLN A 17 15.73 5.29 0.81
N LEU A 18 16.65 5.45 1.76
CA LEU A 18 17.73 4.51 2.02
C LEU A 18 17.16 3.13 2.41
N ASP A 19 16.18 3.09 3.32
CA ASP A 19 15.53 1.84 3.74
C ASP A 19 14.85 1.13 2.57
N VAL A 20 14.18 1.89 1.69
CA VAL A 20 13.59 1.38 0.45
C VAL A 20 14.67 0.78 -0.47
N ILE A 21 15.81 1.45 -0.63
CA ILE A 21 16.93 0.97 -1.44
C ILE A 21 17.52 -0.32 -0.84
N CYS A 22 17.80 -0.33 0.46
CA CYS A 22 18.30 -1.50 1.18
C CYS A 22 17.35 -2.69 1.05
N PHE A 23 16.06 -2.47 1.23
CA PHE A 23 15.05 -3.52 1.11
C PHE A 23 14.91 -4.05 -0.31
N CYS A 24 15.10 -3.21 -1.32
CA CYS A 24 14.97 -3.57 -2.73
C CYS A 24 16.29 -3.98 -3.40
N TRP A 25 17.41 -4.03 -2.68
CA TRP A 25 18.76 -4.13 -3.24
C TRP A 25 18.93 -5.21 -4.33
N GLU A 26 18.49 -6.44 -4.04
CA GLU A 26 18.57 -7.58 -4.98
C GLU A 26 17.71 -7.42 -6.24
N SER A 27 16.70 -6.56 -6.19
CA SER A 27 15.78 -6.30 -7.30
C SER A 27 16.17 -5.06 -8.12
N LEU A 28 17.23 -4.36 -7.72
CA LEU A 28 17.74 -3.21 -8.46
C LEU A 28 18.58 -3.69 -9.66
N PRO A 29 18.46 -3.02 -10.82
CA PRO A 29 19.36 -3.25 -11.94
C PRO A 29 20.82 -3.06 -11.52
N GLN A 30 21.65 -4.07 -11.75
CA GLN A 30 23.08 -4.03 -11.44
C GLN A 30 23.92 -3.43 -12.58
N ASP A 31 23.29 -3.19 -13.72
CA ASP A 31 23.90 -2.72 -14.96
C ASP A 31 24.12 -1.19 -15.02
N GLY A 32 23.81 -0.48 -13.92
CA GLY A 32 23.94 0.98 -13.86
C GLY A 32 22.86 1.75 -14.61
N SER A 33 21.77 1.08 -15.01
CA SER A 33 20.61 1.75 -15.61
C SER A 33 20.02 2.80 -14.65
N ARG A 34 19.52 3.90 -15.23
CA ARG A 34 18.90 4.99 -14.46
C ARG A 34 17.63 4.49 -13.78
N ILE A 35 17.66 4.42 -12.46
CA ILE A 35 16.50 4.16 -11.62
C ILE A 35 15.78 5.49 -11.36
N THR A 36 14.45 5.47 -11.31
CA THR A 36 13.62 6.61 -10.87
C THR A 36 13.06 6.35 -9.47
N ILE A 37 12.66 7.41 -8.76
CA ILE A 37 12.05 7.27 -7.43
C ILE A 37 10.74 6.48 -7.51
N THR A 38 9.94 6.70 -8.55
CA THR A 38 8.73 5.93 -8.84
C THR A 38 9.04 4.45 -9.03
N ARG A 39 10.14 4.11 -9.71
CA ARG A 39 10.55 2.71 -9.88
C ARG A 39 10.92 2.06 -8.55
N LEU A 40 11.55 2.80 -7.64
CA LEU A 40 11.86 2.31 -6.29
C LEU A 40 10.60 2.02 -5.49
N TYR A 41 9.64 2.95 -5.47
CA TYR A 41 8.35 2.73 -4.80
C TYR A 41 7.59 1.54 -5.41
N GLN A 42 7.59 1.39 -6.74
CA GLN A 42 6.98 0.22 -7.39
C GLN A 42 7.63 -1.12 -6.97
N LEU A 43 8.95 -1.18 -6.82
CA LEU A 43 9.66 -2.38 -6.39
C LEU A 43 9.36 -2.69 -4.91
N MET A 44 9.39 -1.66 -4.07
CA MET A 44 9.07 -1.76 -2.65
C MET A 44 7.64 -2.23 -2.43
N SER A 45 6.68 -1.55 -3.05
CA SER A 45 5.26 -1.90 -2.96
C SER A 45 5.04 -3.33 -3.44
N ARG A 46 5.68 -3.77 -4.51
CA ARG A 46 5.56 -5.17 -4.96
C ARG A 46 6.05 -6.16 -3.90
N LYS A 47 7.23 -5.95 -3.32
CA LYS A 47 7.77 -6.85 -2.29
C LYS A 47 6.85 -6.90 -1.06
N LEU A 48 6.35 -5.74 -0.63
CA LEU A 48 5.39 -5.64 0.48
C LEU A 48 4.06 -6.33 0.14
N TRP A 49 3.54 -6.15 -1.07
CA TRP A 49 2.33 -6.84 -1.51
C TRP A 49 2.46 -8.36 -1.56
N CYS A 50 3.62 -8.89 -1.97
CA CYS A 50 3.86 -10.34 -1.89
C CYS A 50 3.81 -10.84 -0.44
N LYS A 51 4.35 -10.08 0.51
CA LYS A 51 4.32 -10.40 1.94
C LYS A 51 2.90 -10.32 2.50
N ASP A 52 2.17 -9.26 2.17
CA ASP A 52 0.81 -9.02 2.66
C ASP A 52 -0.18 -10.02 2.06
N ALA A 53 0.01 -10.45 0.81
CA ALA A 53 -0.79 -11.50 0.19
C ALA A 53 -0.73 -12.83 0.98
N LEU A 54 0.42 -13.16 1.58
CA LEU A 54 0.55 -14.34 2.44
C LEU A 54 -0.18 -14.16 3.77
N ARG A 55 -0.03 -12.99 4.40
CA ARG A 55 -0.68 -12.65 5.68
C ARG A 55 -2.19 -12.67 5.58
N LEU A 56 -2.70 -12.07 4.51
CA LEU A 56 -4.13 -12.03 4.15
C LEU A 56 -4.63 -13.35 3.56
N LYS A 57 -3.81 -14.41 3.53
CA LYS A 57 -4.16 -15.75 3.01
C LYS A 57 -4.79 -15.70 1.62
N LYS A 58 -4.28 -14.83 0.75
CA LYS A 58 -4.82 -14.60 -0.59
C LYS A 58 -4.75 -15.88 -1.41
N GLY A 59 -5.81 -16.10 -2.18
CA GLY A 59 -6.01 -17.33 -2.93
C GLY A 59 -6.47 -17.13 -4.35
N ARG A 60 -6.44 -18.20 -5.13
CA ARG A 60 -7.07 -18.29 -6.46
C ARG A 60 -7.99 -19.49 -6.46
N ARG A 61 -9.22 -19.31 -6.95
CA ARG A 61 -10.21 -20.40 -7.10
C ARG A 61 -10.44 -21.17 -5.78
N GLY A 62 -10.51 -20.45 -4.66
CA GLY A 62 -10.72 -21.04 -3.33
C GLY A 62 -9.48 -21.67 -2.67
N GLN A 63 -8.31 -21.65 -3.33
CA GLN A 63 -7.07 -22.17 -2.75
C GLN A 63 -6.13 -21.04 -2.33
N VAL A 64 -5.72 -21.04 -1.06
CA VAL A 64 -4.69 -20.13 -0.53
C VAL A 64 -3.36 -20.39 -1.22
N LEU A 65 -2.70 -19.33 -1.69
CA LEU A 65 -1.42 -19.45 -2.36
C LEU A 65 -0.28 -19.62 -1.36
N THR A 66 0.68 -20.48 -1.72
CA THR A 66 1.93 -20.63 -0.98
C THR A 66 2.92 -19.51 -1.30
N GLU A 67 3.94 -19.33 -0.44
CA GLU A 67 5.00 -18.34 -0.64
C GLU A 67 5.71 -18.48 -2.00
N ASN A 68 6.04 -19.71 -2.40
CA ASN A 68 6.69 -19.95 -3.69
C ASN A 68 5.78 -19.57 -4.87
N GLN A 69 4.49 -19.83 -4.77
CA GLN A 69 3.53 -19.43 -5.80
C GLN A 69 3.43 -17.91 -5.90
N ILE A 70 3.34 -17.20 -4.77
CA ILE A 70 3.26 -15.73 -4.73
C ILE A 70 4.54 -15.09 -5.28
N LYS A 71 5.72 -15.60 -4.93
CA LYS A 71 7.01 -15.10 -5.45
C LYS A 71 7.11 -15.18 -6.97
N ASN A 72 6.50 -16.20 -7.57
CA ASN A 72 6.51 -16.44 -9.01
C ASN A 72 5.46 -15.62 -9.78
N LEU A 73 4.57 -14.89 -9.09
CA LEU A 73 3.58 -14.06 -9.75
C LEU A 73 4.23 -12.86 -10.43
N SER A 74 3.75 -12.55 -11.64
CA SER A 74 4.08 -11.31 -12.33
C SER A 74 3.51 -10.09 -11.59
N LYS A 75 4.01 -8.89 -11.92
CA LYS A 75 3.50 -7.64 -11.32
C LYS A 75 1.99 -7.50 -11.50
N LYS A 76 1.49 -7.68 -12.72
CA LYS A 76 0.05 -7.59 -13.05
C LYS A 76 -0.79 -8.60 -12.25
N GLU A 77 -0.23 -9.78 -11.99
CA GLU A 77 -0.90 -10.81 -11.22
C GLU A 77 -0.99 -10.49 -9.73
N ILE A 78 0.05 -9.87 -9.15
CA ILE A 78 0.02 -9.35 -7.78
C ILE A 78 -0.98 -8.19 -7.70
N ASP A 79 -0.94 -7.26 -8.64
CA ASP A 79 -1.86 -6.11 -8.68
C ASP A 79 -3.33 -6.59 -8.76
N ARG A 80 -3.60 -7.67 -9.51
CA ARG A 80 -4.93 -8.30 -9.56
C ARG A 80 -5.29 -9.05 -8.28
N LEU A 81 -4.32 -9.74 -7.66
CA LEU A 81 -4.55 -10.48 -6.41
C LEU A 81 -4.86 -9.54 -5.24
N MET A 82 -4.23 -8.37 -5.23
CA MET A 82 -4.33 -7.33 -4.21
C MET A 82 -5.24 -6.17 -4.64
N SER A 83 -6.11 -6.37 -5.63
CA SER A 83 -6.85 -5.25 -6.25
C SER A 83 -7.79 -4.55 -5.27
N THR A 84 -8.37 -5.29 -4.34
CA THR A 84 -9.24 -4.74 -3.29
C THR A 84 -8.42 -3.86 -2.35
N GLU A 85 -7.32 -4.37 -1.81
CA GLU A 85 -6.43 -3.63 -0.90
C GLU A 85 -5.83 -2.39 -1.58
N LEU A 86 -5.35 -2.53 -2.82
CA LEU A 86 -4.82 -1.43 -3.63
C LEU A 86 -5.86 -0.32 -3.82
N ARG A 87 -7.10 -0.70 -4.10
CA ARG A 87 -8.21 0.24 -4.28
C ARG A 87 -8.50 1.00 -2.99
N HIS A 88 -8.66 0.29 -1.88
CA HIS A 88 -8.96 0.93 -0.59
C HIS A 88 -7.81 1.79 -0.08
N LEU A 89 -6.55 1.33 -0.14
CA LEU A 89 -5.39 2.16 0.24
C LEU A 89 -5.24 3.38 -0.66
N GLY A 90 -5.44 3.23 -1.97
CA GLY A 90 -5.40 4.35 -2.92
C GLY A 90 -6.46 5.40 -2.60
N HIS A 91 -7.69 4.97 -2.32
CA HIS A 91 -8.78 5.86 -1.98
C HIS A 91 -8.55 6.56 -0.63
N LEU A 92 -8.16 5.80 0.40
CA LEU A 92 -7.81 6.33 1.73
C LEU A 92 -6.72 7.40 1.62
N ALA A 93 -5.65 7.10 0.88
CA ALA A 93 -4.55 8.04 0.67
C ALA A 93 -5.01 9.33 -0.02
N PHE A 94 -5.82 9.19 -1.08
CA PHE A 94 -6.39 10.33 -1.80
C PHE A 94 -7.32 11.17 -0.91
N LYS A 95 -8.23 10.53 -0.16
CA LYS A 95 -9.17 11.21 0.74
C LYS A 95 -8.40 11.95 1.83
N GLY A 96 -7.37 11.35 2.41
CA GLY A 96 -6.50 12.01 3.38
C GLY A 96 -5.83 13.26 2.84
N LEU A 97 -5.27 13.21 1.63
CA LEU A 97 -4.67 14.40 1.00
C LEU A 97 -5.71 15.48 0.69
N ARG A 98 -6.90 15.10 0.22
CA ARG A 98 -8.01 16.03 -0.06
C ARG A 98 -8.54 16.70 1.21
N ASN A 99 -8.59 15.96 2.32
CA ASN A 99 -9.12 16.42 3.59
C ASN A 99 -8.02 17.08 4.44
N ASN A 100 -7.50 18.22 3.96
CA ASN A 100 -6.49 19.02 4.67
C ASN A 100 -5.18 18.28 5.00
N HIS A 101 -4.70 17.38 4.12
CA HIS A 101 -3.48 16.59 4.37
C HIS A 101 -3.54 15.77 5.66
N GLN A 102 -4.66 15.12 5.91
CA GLN A 102 -4.81 14.16 7.01
C GLN A 102 -3.82 13.00 6.84
N ILE A 103 -3.01 12.76 7.87
CA ILE A 103 -1.98 11.70 7.93
C ILE A 103 -2.30 10.61 8.95
N GLU A 104 -3.23 10.87 9.87
CA GLU A 104 -3.73 9.93 10.88
C GLU A 104 -5.23 9.71 10.66
N PHE A 105 -5.63 8.45 10.64
CA PHE A 105 -6.99 8.01 10.41
C PHE A 105 -7.46 7.27 11.66
N ASP A 106 -8.62 7.64 12.20
CA ASP A 106 -9.28 6.82 13.21
C ASP A 106 -10.13 5.72 12.56
N GLU A 107 -10.71 4.85 13.39
CA GLU A 107 -11.51 3.71 12.92
C GLU A 107 -12.70 4.18 12.09
N SER A 108 -13.39 5.23 12.54
CA SER A 108 -14.51 5.83 11.83
C SER A 108 -14.11 6.32 10.44
N SER A 109 -12.97 7.01 10.32
CA SER A 109 -12.44 7.50 9.04
C SER A 109 -12.11 6.35 8.09
N LEU A 110 -11.56 5.24 8.61
CA LEU A 110 -11.28 4.04 7.82
C LEU A 110 -12.57 3.40 7.32
N LEU A 111 -13.53 3.15 8.19
CA LEU A 111 -14.80 2.53 7.81
C LEU A 111 -15.54 3.37 6.77
N GLU A 112 -15.61 4.69 6.96
CA GLU A 112 -16.22 5.61 5.99
C GLU A 112 -15.53 5.54 4.61
N CYS A 113 -14.19 5.50 4.57
CA CYS A 113 -13.46 5.34 3.31
C CYS A 113 -13.77 4.03 2.57
N PHE A 114 -14.08 2.97 3.32
CA PHE A 114 -14.37 1.66 2.74
C PHE A 114 -15.82 1.58 2.28
N GLU A 115 -16.74 2.20 3.02
CA GLU A 115 -18.16 2.36 2.64
C GLU A 115 -18.30 3.23 1.38
N ASP A 116 -17.54 4.33 1.26
CA ASP A 116 -17.51 5.20 0.07
C ASP A 116 -17.30 4.40 -1.24
N LEU A 117 -16.55 3.31 -1.17
CA LEU A 117 -16.26 2.44 -2.33
C LEU A 117 -17.29 1.33 -2.53
N ALA A 118 -17.99 0.92 -1.47
CA ALA A 118 -19.04 -0.09 -1.55
C ALA A 118 -20.27 0.43 -2.29
N ASP A 119 -20.65 1.68 -2.05
CA ASP A 119 -21.82 2.29 -2.69
C ASP A 119 -21.63 2.54 -4.19
N THR A 120 -20.39 2.78 -4.63
CA THR A 120 -20.08 2.98 -6.06
C THR A 120 -20.04 1.70 -6.90
N ASP A 121 -19.81 0.54 -6.28
CA ASP A 121 -19.60 -0.74 -6.98
C ASP A 121 -20.66 -1.76 -6.54
N SER A 122 -21.94 -1.57 -6.90
CA SER A 122 -23.05 -2.49 -6.57
C SER A 122 -22.91 -3.90 -7.16
N THR A 123 -21.80 -4.20 -7.84
CA THR A 123 -21.53 -5.46 -8.55
C THR A 123 -20.32 -6.25 -8.02
N ASN A 124 -19.53 -5.71 -7.08
CA ASN A 124 -18.33 -6.38 -6.56
C ASN A 124 -18.60 -7.06 -5.22
N ASP A 125 -18.88 -8.35 -5.26
CA ASP A 125 -19.09 -9.26 -4.11
C ASP A 125 -17.80 -9.51 -3.26
N ASN A 126 -16.75 -8.70 -3.48
CA ASN A 126 -15.42 -8.86 -2.86
C ASN A 126 -15.03 -7.70 -1.95
N ASN A 127 -15.96 -6.80 -1.62
CA ASN A 127 -15.69 -5.76 -0.64
C ASN A 127 -15.68 -6.38 0.76
N PRO A 128 -14.66 -6.08 1.58
CA PRO A 128 -14.58 -6.62 2.93
C PRO A 128 -15.74 -6.10 3.79
N PHE A 129 -16.25 -6.95 4.68
CA PHE A 129 -17.18 -6.49 5.71
C PHE A 129 -16.49 -5.50 6.65
N PRO A 130 -17.22 -4.59 7.32
CA PRO A 130 -16.64 -3.65 8.29
C PRO A 130 -15.74 -4.34 9.34
N SER A 131 -16.14 -5.52 9.80
CA SER A 131 -15.33 -6.34 10.73
C SER A 131 -14.01 -6.83 10.15
N GLU A 132 -13.94 -7.04 8.83
CA GLU A 132 -12.75 -7.52 8.12
C GLU A 132 -11.83 -6.36 7.69
N VAL A 133 -12.36 -5.14 7.58
CA VAL A 133 -11.57 -3.95 7.22
C VAL A 133 -10.42 -3.75 8.20
N LEU A 134 -10.70 -3.86 9.50
CA LEU A 134 -9.70 -3.62 10.53
C LEU A 134 -8.60 -4.69 10.54
N ASP A 135 -8.99 -5.95 10.39
CA ASP A 135 -8.06 -7.08 10.26
C ASP A 135 -7.19 -6.90 9.02
N MET A 136 -7.79 -6.53 7.88
CA MET A 136 -7.06 -6.25 6.64
C MET A 136 -6.06 -5.11 6.82
N VAL A 137 -6.47 -4.00 7.44
CA VAL A 137 -5.63 -2.83 7.71
C VAL A 137 -4.46 -3.16 8.61
N ASN A 138 -4.67 -3.97 9.65
CA ASN A 138 -3.62 -4.36 10.58
C ASN A 138 -2.59 -5.32 9.95
N GLU A 139 -2.97 -6.09 8.94
CA GLU A 139 -2.06 -6.99 8.23
C GLU A 139 -1.27 -6.31 7.11
N MET A 140 -1.73 -5.14 6.63
CA MET A 140 -1.09 -4.37 5.57
C MET A 140 0.20 -3.69 6.04
N SER A 141 1.28 -3.88 5.28
CA SER A 141 2.60 -3.33 5.62
C SER A 141 2.75 -1.83 5.39
N PHE A 142 1.78 -1.20 4.75
CA PHE A 142 1.84 0.21 4.39
C PHE A 142 1.24 1.13 5.46
N LEU A 143 0.50 0.56 6.41
CA LEU A 143 -0.11 1.27 7.52
C LEU A 143 0.57 0.87 8.82
N HIS A 144 0.88 1.86 9.64
CA HIS A 144 1.28 1.68 11.02
C HIS A 144 0.08 1.96 11.91
N SER A 145 -0.22 1.03 12.79
CA SER A 145 -1.21 1.27 13.84
C SER A 145 -0.50 1.83 15.06
N THR A 146 -0.87 3.04 15.46
CA THR A 146 -0.36 3.67 16.65
C THR A 146 -1.25 3.29 17.82
N ASN A 147 -0.98 2.11 18.38
CA ASN A 147 -1.66 1.67 19.58
C ASN A 147 -1.00 2.33 20.79
N ALA A 148 -1.79 2.52 21.83
CA ALA A 148 -1.47 2.63 23.25
C ALA A 148 -0.41 1.64 23.81
N GLY A 149 0.44 1.01 23.00
CA GLY A 149 1.38 -0.04 23.42
C GLY A 149 2.50 0.44 24.35
N LEU A 150 2.71 1.76 24.46
CA LEU A 150 3.57 2.35 25.50
C LEU A 150 2.78 2.95 26.66
N ASP A 151 1.47 3.11 26.51
CA ASP A 151 0.60 3.80 27.46
C ASP A 151 -0.69 3.01 27.62
N THR A 152 -0.65 1.99 28.50
CA THR A 152 -1.76 1.11 28.85
C THR A 152 -3.00 1.85 29.40
N SER A 153 -2.94 3.17 29.54
CA SER A 153 -4.06 4.02 29.93
C SER A 153 -4.99 4.40 28.78
N LYS A 154 -4.53 4.32 27.51
CA LYS A 154 -5.32 4.73 26.36
C LYS A 154 -6.29 3.62 25.93
N LYS A 155 -7.58 3.97 25.87
CA LYS A 155 -8.66 3.06 25.46
C LYS A 155 -8.49 2.63 23.99
N PRO A 156 -8.99 1.45 23.59
CA PRO A 156 -9.02 1.00 22.19
C PRO A 156 -9.61 2.04 21.22
N SER A 157 -10.52 2.88 21.71
CA SER A 157 -11.16 3.98 20.98
C SER A 157 -10.22 5.16 20.62
N GLN A 158 -8.91 5.05 20.84
CA GLN A 158 -7.90 6.05 20.48
C GLN A 158 -6.86 5.52 19.49
N GLN A 159 -7.07 4.32 18.94
CA GLN A 159 -6.20 3.76 17.94
C GLN A 159 -6.31 4.56 16.64
N THR A 160 -5.17 4.99 16.11
CA THR A 160 -5.08 5.65 14.81
C THR A 160 -4.13 4.90 13.91
N TRP A 161 -4.41 4.95 12.61
CA TRP A 161 -3.58 4.39 11.56
C TRP A 161 -2.97 5.52 10.77
N SER A 162 -1.71 5.36 10.39
CA SER A 162 -1.02 6.28 9.49
C SER A 162 -0.25 5.50 8.45
N PHE A 163 0.01 6.09 7.29
CA PHE A 163 0.94 5.48 6.34
C PHE A 163 2.33 5.40 6.97
N LEU A 164 3.07 4.33 6.65
CA LEU A 164 4.46 4.15 7.11
C LEU A 164 5.32 5.40 6.86
N HIS A 165 5.02 6.13 5.78
CA HIS A 165 5.57 7.44 5.51
C HIS A 165 4.61 8.25 4.62
N LEU A 166 4.65 9.58 4.71
CA LEU A 166 3.84 10.48 3.87
C LEU A 166 4.03 10.20 2.37
N THR A 167 5.23 9.86 1.95
CA THR A 167 5.50 9.53 0.54
C THR A 167 4.82 8.25 0.05
N PHE A 168 4.50 7.30 0.95
CA PHE A 168 3.64 6.18 0.58
C PHE A 168 2.19 6.63 0.38
N GLN A 169 1.70 7.53 1.24
CA GLN A 169 0.39 8.14 1.04
C GLN A 169 0.33 8.87 -0.30
N GLU A 170 1.31 9.71 -0.62
CA GLU A 170 1.40 10.39 -1.91
C GLU A 170 1.47 9.40 -3.09
N TYR A 171 2.27 8.35 -2.97
CA TYR A 171 2.38 7.30 -3.99
C TYR A 171 1.03 6.62 -4.25
N PHE A 172 0.33 6.18 -3.20
CA PHE A 172 -0.96 5.51 -3.35
C PHE A 172 -2.04 6.45 -3.88
N ALA A 173 -2.08 7.70 -3.42
CA ALA A 173 -2.98 8.71 -3.96
C ALA A 173 -2.72 8.98 -5.45
N ALA A 174 -1.46 9.06 -5.87
CA ALA A 174 -1.11 9.21 -7.28
C ALA A 174 -1.56 8.00 -8.12
N THR A 175 -1.38 6.77 -7.61
CA THR A 175 -1.86 5.56 -8.31
C THR A 175 -3.38 5.52 -8.41
N TRP A 176 -4.10 5.98 -7.39
CA TRP A 176 -5.55 6.10 -7.39
C TRP A 176 -6.03 7.04 -8.48
N ILE A 177 -5.48 8.27 -8.51
CA ILE A 177 -5.82 9.28 -9.52
C ILE A 177 -5.55 8.74 -10.92
N ALA A 178 -4.36 8.17 -11.15
CA ALA A 178 -4.00 7.60 -12.44
C ALA A 178 -5.01 6.52 -12.90
N SER A 179 -5.42 5.62 -12.00
CA SER A 179 -6.41 4.58 -12.32
C SER A 179 -7.79 5.12 -12.68
N LYS A 180 -8.22 6.22 -12.04
CA LYS A 180 -9.51 6.86 -12.33
C LYS A 180 -9.48 7.65 -13.64
N MET A 181 -8.33 8.23 -13.98
CA MET A 181 -8.13 8.90 -15.27
C MET A 181 -8.12 7.93 -16.45
N THR A 182 -7.50 6.75 -16.28
CA THR A 182 -7.53 5.73 -17.35
C THR A 182 -8.92 5.16 -17.57
N ALA A 183 -9.74 5.03 -16.52
CA ALA A 183 -11.11 4.56 -16.67
C ALA A 183 -12.03 5.57 -17.38
N ALA A 184 -11.78 6.87 -17.22
CA ALA A 184 -12.58 7.94 -17.84
C ALA A 184 -12.21 8.23 -19.31
N GLY A 185 -11.14 7.64 -19.84
CA GLY A 185 -10.69 7.82 -21.23
C GLY A 185 -11.12 6.70 -22.19
N ASP A 186 -11.81 5.67 -21.69
CA ASP A 186 -12.31 4.53 -22.46
C ASP A 186 -13.84 4.63 -22.74
N ASP A 187 -14.47 5.76 -22.38
CA ASP A 187 -15.86 6.16 -22.73
C ASP A 187 -15.87 7.24 -23.83
#